data_AF-A0A8I2ZZ94-F1
#
_entry.id   AF-A0A8I2ZZ94-F1
#
_cell.length_a   1.000
_cell.length_b   1.000
_cell.length_c   1.000
_cell.angle_alpha   90.00
_cell.angle_beta   90.00
_cell.angle_gamma   90.00
#
_symmetry.space_group_name_H-M   'P 1'
#
loop_
_entity.id
_entity.type
_entity.pdbx_description
1 polymer ?
#
loop_
_entity_poly.entity_id
_entity_poly.type
_entity_poly.pdbx_seq_one_letter_code
_entity_poly.pdbx_strand_id
1 'polypeptide(L)'
;MPTTRRSTGGARARPGPNKGQSTISFSNKVSKPVPRQELKKAAVTKGDRIVSHNNKEEEVPEAVEIEVESEVEQPEPKVEVPEKTEAQIRAEKTTDAQINKYWRNIEAERIAKRVHVEDLSTGEKVLRYFDVSSQYGPCVGIQRMRRWERANKLGLNPPIEVLAVLLKEQKEGSQSERAHMDVILNSTAVGST
;
A
#
# COMPACT_ATOMS: atom_id res chain seq x y z
N MET A 1 61.74 -1.68 -4.74
CA MET A 1 61.49 -2.13 -6.12
C MET A 1 60.16 -1.56 -6.59
N PRO A 2 60.10 -0.72 -7.63
CA PRO A 2 58.83 -0.22 -8.14
C PRO A 2 58.29 -1.21 -9.17
N THR A 3 57.05 -1.67 -8.98
CA THR A 3 56.34 -2.51 -9.96
C THR A 3 55.36 -1.63 -10.73
N THR A 4 55.52 -1.65 -12.05
CA THR A 4 55.00 -0.67 -13.00
C THR A 4 53.53 -0.92 -13.30
N ARG A 5 52.69 0.10 -13.08
CA ARG A 5 51.27 0.09 -13.45
C ARG A 5 51.15 0.16 -14.98
N ARG A 6 50.73 -0.94 -15.61
CA ARG A 6 50.59 -1.03 -17.07
C ARG A 6 49.42 -0.16 -17.55
N SER A 7 49.73 1.01 -18.09
CA SER A 7 48.82 1.82 -18.89
C SER A 7 48.69 1.19 -20.27
N THR A 8 47.51 0.66 -20.61
CA THR A 8 47.17 0.30 -21.98
C THR A 8 46.36 1.45 -22.59
N GLY A 9 47.00 2.61 -22.76
CA GLY A 9 46.53 3.69 -23.62
C GLY A 9 47.20 3.56 -24.99
N GLY A 10 46.92 2.48 -25.71
CA GLY A 10 47.46 2.23 -27.05
C GLY A 10 46.65 2.97 -28.11
N ALA A 11 47.34 3.51 -29.12
CA ALA A 11 46.84 4.29 -30.26
C ALA A 11 45.91 3.52 -31.22
N ARG A 12 44.82 2.99 -30.70
CA ARG A 12 43.65 2.48 -31.44
C ARG A 12 42.35 2.89 -30.73
N ALA A 13 42.31 4.14 -30.27
CA ALA A 13 41.06 4.78 -29.88
C ALA A 13 40.13 4.80 -31.10
N ARG A 14 39.05 4.02 -31.05
CA ARG A 14 37.89 4.25 -31.94
C ARG A 14 37.41 5.69 -31.68
N PRO A 15 37.19 6.55 -32.69
CA PRO A 15 36.54 7.81 -32.47
C PRO A 15 35.06 7.50 -32.19
N GLY A 16 34.74 7.31 -30.91
CA GLY A 16 33.35 7.35 -30.46
C GLY A 16 32.82 8.77 -30.68
N PRO A 17 31.57 8.93 -31.10
CA PRO A 17 31.04 10.26 -31.40
C PRO A 17 31.02 11.10 -30.12
N ASN A 18 31.71 12.25 -30.15
CA ASN A 18 31.51 13.34 -29.21
C ASN A 18 30.10 13.91 -29.43
N LYS A 19 29.09 13.25 -28.85
CA LYS A 19 27.71 13.72 -28.84
C LYS A 19 27.25 13.69 -27.40
N GLY A 20 27.14 14.89 -26.81
CA GLY A 20 26.73 15.10 -25.44
C GLY A 20 25.46 14.31 -25.10
N GLN A 21 25.32 13.94 -23.83
CA GLN A 21 24.10 13.34 -23.34
C GLN A 21 22.91 14.18 -23.77
N SER A 22 21.93 13.56 -24.41
CA SER A 22 20.67 14.20 -24.73
C SER A 22 19.92 14.48 -23.43
N THR A 23 19.86 15.75 -23.02
CA THR A 23 18.91 16.21 -22.01
C THR A 23 17.51 15.89 -22.50
N ILE A 24 16.80 15.03 -21.78
CA ILE A 24 15.41 14.68 -22.06
C ILE A 24 14.56 15.94 -21.84
N SER A 25 13.98 16.50 -22.90
CA SER A 25 13.06 17.64 -22.81
C SER A 25 11.62 17.14 -22.77
N PHE A 26 10.99 17.24 -21.61
CA PHE A 26 9.56 16.95 -21.46
C PHE A 26 8.75 18.16 -21.94
N SER A 27 8.40 18.21 -23.22
CA SER A 27 7.40 19.14 -23.73
C SER A 27 6.00 18.50 -23.67
N ASN A 28 5.45 18.36 -22.46
CA ASN A 28 4.03 18.01 -22.30
C ASN A 28 3.20 19.30 -22.39
N LYS A 29 2.69 19.61 -23.59
CA LYS A 29 1.64 20.62 -23.77
C LYS A 29 0.34 20.10 -23.16
N VAL A 30 -0.03 20.64 -22.00
CA VAL A 30 -1.36 20.46 -21.41
C VAL A 30 -2.33 21.36 -22.17
N SER A 31 -3.08 20.82 -23.13
CA SER A 31 -4.17 21.52 -23.80
C SER A 31 -5.51 21.12 -23.20
N LYS A 32 -6.02 21.90 -22.25
CA LYS A 32 -7.46 21.99 -22.02
C LYS A 32 -7.89 23.40 -22.47
N PRO A 33 -8.61 23.57 -23.59
CA PRO A 33 -9.12 24.87 -23.97
C PRO A 33 -10.30 25.27 -23.08
N VAL A 34 -10.23 26.44 -22.47
CA VAL A 34 -11.35 27.11 -21.78
C VAL A 34 -12.07 28.01 -22.79
N PRO A 35 -13.39 27.88 -23.01
CA PRO A 35 -14.12 28.76 -23.94
C PRO A 35 -14.29 30.16 -23.34
N ARG A 36 -13.86 31.18 -24.09
CA ARG A 36 -14.09 32.61 -23.80
C ARG A 36 -15.46 33.00 -24.37
N GLN A 37 -16.36 33.50 -23.50
CA GLN A 37 -17.67 34.01 -23.89
C GLN A 37 -17.52 35.37 -24.60
N GLU A 38 -18.07 35.48 -25.81
CA GLU A 38 -18.35 36.77 -26.44
C GLU A 38 -19.82 36.81 -26.87
N LEU A 39 -20.54 37.81 -26.35
CA LEU A 39 -21.92 38.13 -26.67
C LEU A 39 -21.94 38.97 -27.95
N LYS A 40 -22.73 38.58 -28.97
CA LYS A 40 -23.43 39.49 -29.92
C LYS A 40 -24.50 38.74 -30.74
N LYS A 41 -25.50 39.52 -31.18
CA LYS A 41 -26.92 39.16 -31.35
C LYS A 41 -27.34 38.76 -32.79
N ALA A 42 -28.45 38.01 -32.83
CA ALA A 42 -29.58 37.98 -33.79
C ALA A 42 -29.48 37.25 -35.15
N ALA A 43 -30.32 36.22 -35.35
CA ALA A 43 -31.38 36.13 -36.38
C ALA A 43 -32.11 34.75 -36.41
N VAL A 44 -33.37 34.75 -35.92
CA VAL A 44 -34.60 34.02 -36.34
C VAL A 44 -34.53 32.77 -37.26
N THR A 45 -35.06 31.61 -36.81
CA THR A 45 -36.34 30.94 -37.27
C THR A 45 -36.55 29.54 -36.64
N LYS A 46 -37.74 29.31 -36.04
CA LYS A 46 -38.66 28.11 -35.99
C LYS A 46 -38.06 26.71 -35.82
N GLY A 47 -38.53 25.75 -35.01
CA GLY A 47 -39.65 25.50 -34.06
C GLY A 47 -39.16 24.34 -33.15
N ASP A 48 -39.80 23.76 -32.14
CA ASP A 48 -41.18 23.59 -31.70
C ASP A 48 -41.11 23.31 -30.17
N ARG A 49 -42.05 23.87 -29.38
CA ARG A 49 -42.83 23.25 -28.28
C ARG A 49 -42.11 22.24 -27.33
N ILE A 50 -41.98 22.41 -26.00
CA ILE A 50 -42.99 22.70 -24.95
C ILE A 50 -42.28 23.07 -23.60
N VAL A 51 -42.63 24.26 -23.05
CA VAL A 51 -43.03 24.64 -21.66
C VAL A 51 -42.33 23.93 -20.46
N SER A 52 -41.42 24.57 -19.69
CA SER A 52 -41.61 25.54 -18.56
C SER A 52 -42.58 25.08 -17.45
N HIS A 53 -42.32 25.21 -16.14
CA HIS A 53 -42.16 26.44 -15.34
C HIS A 53 -41.39 26.06 -14.04
N ASN A 54 -40.26 26.69 -13.71
CA ASN A 54 -40.06 27.98 -12.98
C ASN A 54 -40.58 27.96 -11.53
N ASN A 55 -39.70 27.93 -10.52
CA ASN A 55 -38.98 29.05 -9.87
C ASN A 55 -39.84 29.90 -8.93
N LYS A 56 -39.34 30.12 -7.70
CA LYS A 56 -39.54 31.34 -6.91
C LYS A 56 -38.41 31.51 -5.89
N GLU A 57 -37.78 32.68 -5.95
CA GLU A 57 -36.84 33.27 -4.96
C GLU A 57 -37.60 34.23 -4.01
N GLU A 58 -36.83 34.88 -3.12
CA GLU A 58 -37.14 35.89 -2.07
C GLU A 58 -37.52 35.29 -0.70
N GLU A 59 -37.01 35.72 0.47
CA GLU A 59 -36.34 36.95 0.93
C GLU A 59 -35.67 36.69 2.32
N VAL A 60 -34.78 37.56 2.80
CA VAL A 60 -34.07 37.53 4.12
C VAL A 60 -34.58 38.73 4.94
N PRO A 61 -34.91 38.66 6.27
CA PRO A 61 -33.89 38.87 7.33
C PRO A 61 -34.18 38.40 8.79
N GLU A 62 -33.11 38.47 9.59
CA GLU A 62 -33.06 38.83 11.04
C GLU A 62 -33.14 37.73 12.13
N ALA A 63 -32.39 38.00 13.20
CA ALA A 63 -31.88 37.10 14.23
C ALA A 63 -32.88 36.78 15.36
N VAL A 64 -32.84 35.54 15.90
CA VAL A 64 -33.23 35.21 17.28
C VAL A 64 -32.45 33.97 17.75
N GLU A 65 -31.66 34.10 18.82
CA GLU A 65 -31.13 32.98 19.62
C GLU A 65 -32.27 32.35 20.44
N ILE A 66 -32.56 31.06 20.28
CA ILE A 66 -33.31 30.25 21.26
C ILE A 66 -32.80 28.80 21.23
N GLU A 67 -32.24 28.36 22.37
CA GLU A 67 -32.00 26.95 22.73
C GLU A 67 -33.32 26.16 22.75
N VAL A 68 -33.32 24.89 22.35
CA VAL A 68 -34.01 23.73 23.01
C VAL A 68 -34.16 22.53 22.05
N GLU A 69 -33.65 21.40 22.54
CA GLU A 69 -34.05 19.99 22.37
C GLU A 69 -34.05 19.21 21.03
N SER A 70 -33.38 18.05 21.15
CA SER A 70 -33.75 16.66 20.80
C SER A 70 -33.77 16.14 19.35
N GLU A 71 -33.10 14.98 19.22
CA GLU A 71 -33.16 13.96 18.17
C GLU A 71 -32.77 14.42 16.75
N VAL A 72 -31.76 13.83 16.11
CA VAL A 72 -31.77 12.42 15.69
C VAL A 72 -30.37 11.81 15.80
N GLU A 73 -30.21 10.92 16.78
CA GLU A 73 -29.13 9.94 16.80
C GLU A 73 -29.39 8.95 15.65
N GLN A 74 -28.65 9.08 14.54
CA GLN A 74 -28.59 7.99 13.58
C GLN A 74 -27.94 6.80 14.28
N PRO A 75 -28.61 5.64 14.42
CA PRO A 75 -27.95 4.47 14.94
C PRO A 75 -26.91 4.03 13.91
N GLU A 76 -25.64 4.29 14.19
CA GLU A 76 -24.57 3.56 13.52
C GLU A 76 -24.86 2.07 13.73
N PRO A 77 -24.98 1.26 12.65
CA PRO A 77 -25.18 -0.17 12.82
C PRO A 77 -23.94 -0.71 13.54
N LYS A 78 -24.12 -1.05 14.82
CA LYS A 78 -23.21 -1.87 15.59
C LYS A 78 -23.10 -3.21 14.86
N VAL A 79 -22.11 -3.31 13.98
CA VAL A 79 -21.65 -4.59 13.45
C VAL A 79 -21.05 -5.32 14.65
N GLU A 80 -21.85 -6.19 15.25
CA GLU A 80 -21.42 -7.14 16.27
C GLU A 80 -20.24 -7.93 15.69
N VAL A 81 -19.03 -7.63 16.17
CA VAL A 81 -17.82 -8.36 15.80
C VAL A 81 -17.95 -9.76 16.40
N PRO A 82 -18.05 -10.83 15.60
CA PRO A 82 -18.21 -12.16 16.14
C PRO A 82 -16.95 -12.55 16.92
N GLU A 83 -17.19 -13.26 18.02
CA GLU A 83 -16.22 -14.02 18.80
C GLU A 83 -15.27 -14.76 17.84
N LYS A 84 -13.98 -14.40 17.86
CA LYS A 84 -12.85 -15.01 17.14
C LYS A 84 -13.19 -15.65 15.79
N THR A 85 -12.77 -15.01 14.71
CA THR A 85 -12.94 -15.54 13.34
C THR A 85 -12.50 -17.01 13.23
N GLU A 86 -13.16 -17.81 12.37
CA GLU A 86 -12.82 -19.23 12.20
C GLU A 86 -11.33 -19.47 11.92
N ALA A 87 -10.70 -18.55 11.19
CA ALA A 87 -9.27 -18.56 10.93
C ALA A 87 -8.45 -18.45 12.22
N GLN A 88 -8.83 -17.58 13.15
CA GLN A 88 -8.15 -17.47 14.45
C GLN A 88 -8.30 -18.76 15.27
N ILE A 89 -9.47 -19.40 15.24
CA ILE A 89 -9.68 -20.69 15.93
C ILE A 89 -8.78 -21.78 15.34
N ARG A 90 -8.65 -21.83 14.00
CA ARG A 90 -7.74 -22.77 13.33
C ARG A 90 -6.28 -22.46 13.65
N ALA A 91 -5.92 -21.18 13.68
CA ALA A 91 -4.59 -20.71 14.03
C ALA A 91 -4.19 -21.05 15.48
N GLU A 92 -5.11 -20.89 16.44
CA GLU A 92 -4.89 -21.28 17.84
C GLU A 92 -4.66 -22.79 18.01
N LYS A 93 -5.31 -23.60 17.18
CA LYS A 93 -5.10 -25.07 17.15
C LYS A 93 -3.78 -25.47 16.47
N THR A 94 -3.11 -24.55 15.78
CA THR A 94 -1.92 -24.89 14.98
C THR A 94 -0.71 -25.10 15.89
N THR A 95 -0.13 -26.30 15.85
CA THR A 95 1.00 -26.67 16.71
C THR A 95 2.33 -26.14 16.17
N ASP A 96 3.35 -25.99 17.03
CA ASP A 96 4.71 -25.62 16.60
C ASP A 96 5.32 -26.63 15.63
N ALA A 97 4.97 -27.91 15.77
CA ALA A 97 5.39 -28.95 14.84
C ALA A 97 4.87 -28.69 13.42
N GLN A 98 3.63 -28.22 13.29
CA GLN A 98 3.07 -27.85 11.98
C GLN A 98 3.77 -26.64 11.38
N ILE A 99 4.07 -25.61 12.19
CA ILE A 99 4.81 -24.42 11.75
C ILE A 99 6.20 -24.81 11.24
N ASN A 100 6.90 -25.67 11.99
CA ASN A 100 8.22 -26.17 11.60
C ASN A 100 8.15 -27.04 10.34
N LYS A 101 7.12 -27.87 10.17
CA LYS A 101 6.89 -28.67 8.96
C LYS A 101 6.66 -27.77 7.74
N TYR A 102 5.82 -26.75 7.88
CA TYR A 102 5.56 -25.76 6.83
C TYR A 102 6.86 -25.06 6.40
N TRP A 103 7.68 -24.63 7.35
CA TRP A 103 8.96 -23.99 7.04
C TRP A 103 9.93 -24.94 6.31
N ARG A 104 10.04 -26.19 6.76
CA ARG A 104 10.87 -27.21 6.09
C ARG A 104 10.46 -27.44 4.64
N ASN A 105 9.16 -27.43 4.34
CA ASN A 105 8.68 -27.56 2.97
C ASN A 105 9.14 -26.38 2.09
N ILE A 106 9.04 -25.15 2.59
CA ILE A 106 9.53 -23.95 1.89
C ILE A 106 11.05 -24.00 1.69
N GLU A 107 11.80 -24.52 2.67
CA GLU A 107 13.25 -24.69 2.54
C GLU A 107 13.62 -25.77 1.53
N ALA A 108 12.85 -26.87 1.47
CA ALA A 108 13.08 -27.96 0.52
C ALA A 108 12.86 -27.54 -0.95
N GLU A 109 11.99 -26.56 -1.21
CA GLU A 109 11.80 -25.99 -2.54
C GLU A 109 13.00 -25.15 -3.02
N ARG A 110 13.91 -24.77 -2.11
CA ARG A 110 15.07 -23.92 -2.46
C ARG A 110 16.24 -24.76 -2.93
N ILE A 111 16.93 -24.24 -3.95
CA ILE A 111 18.16 -24.83 -4.49
C ILE A 111 19.34 -24.69 -3.51
N ALA A 112 19.39 -23.60 -2.73
CA ALA A 112 20.52 -23.29 -1.84
C ALA A 112 20.06 -22.79 -0.47
N LYS A 113 20.94 -22.98 0.53
CA LYS A 113 20.75 -22.47 1.89
C LYS A 113 20.70 -20.94 1.89
N ARG A 114 19.82 -20.38 2.73
CA ARG A 114 19.72 -18.93 2.93
C ARG A 114 20.90 -18.40 3.76
N VAL A 115 21.43 -17.25 3.37
CA VAL A 115 22.55 -16.57 4.06
C VAL A 115 22.01 -15.64 5.16
N HIS A 116 22.76 -15.44 6.23
CA HIS A 116 22.45 -14.51 7.34
C HIS A 116 21.13 -14.80 8.08
N VAL A 117 20.76 -16.08 8.22
CA VAL A 117 19.48 -16.50 8.85
C VAL A 117 19.66 -17.39 10.08
N GLU A 118 20.87 -17.48 10.59
CA GLU A 118 21.23 -18.38 11.69
C GLU A 118 20.66 -17.91 13.02
N ASP A 119 20.57 -16.60 13.24
CA ASP A 119 20.09 -16.00 14.50
C ASP A 119 18.56 -15.87 14.59
N LEU A 120 17.82 -16.23 13.54
CA LEU A 120 16.37 -16.07 13.53
C LEU A 120 15.64 -17.30 14.05
N SER A 121 14.56 -17.05 14.82
CA SER A 121 13.58 -18.08 15.16
C SER A 121 12.85 -18.58 13.91
N THR A 122 12.27 -19.77 13.98
CA THR A 122 11.45 -20.32 12.87
C THR A 122 10.20 -19.47 12.62
N GLY A 123 9.61 -18.90 13.67
CA GLY A 123 8.49 -17.96 13.56
C GLY A 123 8.86 -16.72 12.73
N GLU A 124 9.93 -16.02 13.08
CA GLU A 124 10.36 -14.81 12.37
C GLU A 124 10.78 -15.13 10.92
N LYS A 125 11.36 -16.33 10.68
CA LYS A 125 11.63 -16.81 9.30
C LYS A 125 10.37 -16.93 8.46
N VAL A 126 9.30 -17.52 9.04
CA VAL A 126 7.98 -17.64 8.41
C VAL A 126 7.37 -16.26 8.14
N LEU A 127 7.43 -15.35 9.11
CA LEU A 127 6.89 -14.00 8.95
C LEU A 127 7.64 -13.16 7.91
N ARG A 128 8.98 -13.22 7.88
CA ARG A 128 9.77 -12.55 6.84
C ARG A 128 9.49 -13.10 5.45
N TYR A 129 9.26 -14.40 5.34
CA TYR A 129 8.86 -15.00 4.08
C TYR A 129 7.49 -14.49 3.61
N PHE A 130 6.53 -14.39 4.54
CA PHE A 130 5.24 -13.76 4.25
C PHE A 130 5.39 -12.29 3.83
N ASP A 131 6.24 -11.51 4.52
CA ASP A 131 6.52 -10.10 4.20
C ASP A 131 7.01 -9.89 2.75
N VAL A 132 7.87 -10.79 2.26
CA VAL A 132 8.43 -10.72 0.90
C VAL A 132 7.47 -11.26 -0.17
N SER A 133 6.44 -12.03 0.24
CA SER A 133 5.47 -12.60 -0.69
C SER A 133 4.49 -11.53 -1.20
N SER A 134 4.65 -11.08 -2.45
CA SER A 134 3.83 -10.00 -3.04
C SER A 134 2.36 -10.39 -3.30
N GLN A 135 2.04 -11.70 -3.34
CA GLN A 135 0.70 -12.20 -3.63
C GLN A 135 -0.37 -11.72 -2.64
N TYR A 136 0.01 -11.41 -1.39
CA TYR A 136 -0.90 -10.95 -0.33
C TYR A 136 -0.97 -9.41 -0.21
N GLY A 137 -0.41 -8.70 -1.20
CA GLY A 137 -0.35 -7.24 -1.25
C GLY A 137 0.80 -6.63 -0.47
N PRO A 138 0.89 -5.29 -0.38
CA PRO A 138 2.01 -4.59 0.25
C PRO A 138 2.12 -4.89 1.75
N CYS A 139 3.36 -4.99 2.25
CA CYS A 139 3.69 -5.26 3.66
C CYS A 139 4.16 -4.03 4.45
N VAL A 140 4.54 -2.95 3.77
CA VAL A 140 5.06 -1.73 4.38
C VAL A 140 3.89 -0.83 4.80
N GLY A 141 4.01 -0.15 5.95
CA GLY A 141 2.99 0.78 6.45
C GLY A 141 1.71 0.15 7.01
N ILE A 142 1.65 -1.18 7.14
CA ILE A 142 0.51 -1.89 7.75
C ILE A 142 1.00 -3.01 8.68
N GLN A 143 0.20 -3.35 9.69
CA GLN A 143 0.47 -4.50 10.55
C GLN A 143 0.32 -5.82 9.79
N ARG A 144 1.16 -6.82 10.12
CA ARG A 144 1.13 -8.17 9.53
C ARG A 144 -0.24 -8.84 9.72
N MET A 145 -0.88 -8.66 10.87
CA MET A 145 -2.24 -9.15 11.15
C MET A 145 -3.27 -8.59 10.15
N ARG A 146 -3.30 -7.26 9.98
CA ARG A 146 -4.22 -6.59 9.03
C ARG A 146 -3.96 -7.04 7.59
N ARG A 147 -2.69 -7.24 7.22
CA ARG A 147 -2.32 -7.76 5.90
C ARG A 147 -2.85 -9.17 5.67
N TRP A 148 -2.71 -10.05 6.65
CA TRP A 148 -3.20 -11.42 6.60
C TRP A 148 -4.73 -11.44 6.48
N GLU A 149 -5.44 -10.67 7.32
CA GLU A 149 -6.90 -10.57 7.27
C GLU A 149 -7.41 -10.03 5.94
N ARG A 150 -6.76 -9.01 5.39
CA ARG A 150 -7.09 -8.47 4.06
C ARG A 150 -6.93 -9.56 2.99
N ALA A 151 -5.82 -10.29 3.00
CA ALA A 151 -5.59 -11.37 2.04
C ALA A 151 -6.64 -12.49 2.17
N ASN A 152 -7.02 -12.83 3.40
CA ASN A 152 -8.07 -13.82 3.66
C ASN A 152 -9.44 -13.34 3.15
N LYS A 153 -9.79 -12.07 3.40
CA LYS A 153 -11.03 -11.43 2.89
C LYS A 153 -11.07 -11.39 1.36
N LEU A 154 -9.91 -11.24 0.71
CA LEU A 154 -9.77 -11.27 -0.75
C LEU A 154 -9.74 -12.70 -1.33
N GLY A 155 -9.86 -13.74 -0.49
CA GLY A 155 -9.86 -15.12 -0.96
C GLY A 155 -8.49 -15.61 -1.48
N LEU A 156 -7.39 -14.94 -1.10
CA LEU A 156 -6.03 -15.29 -1.53
C LEU A 156 -5.44 -16.46 -0.73
N ASN A 157 -6.20 -17.02 0.21
CA ASN A 157 -5.83 -18.17 1.05
C ASN A 157 -4.43 -18.04 1.69
N PRO A 158 -4.18 -16.99 2.49
CA PRO A 158 -2.90 -16.86 3.18
C PRO A 158 -2.67 -18.04 4.16
N PRO A 159 -1.42 -18.49 4.34
CA PRO A 159 -1.09 -19.66 5.16
C PRO A 159 -1.48 -19.45 6.62
N ILE A 160 -2.09 -20.48 7.22
CA ILE A 160 -2.60 -20.42 8.60
C ILE A 160 -1.48 -20.36 9.63
N GLU A 161 -0.33 -20.93 9.30
CA GLU A 161 0.87 -20.94 10.12
C GLU A 161 1.36 -19.52 10.41
N VAL A 162 1.21 -18.59 9.45
CA VAL A 162 1.54 -17.18 9.65
C VAL A 162 0.65 -16.56 10.72
N LEU A 163 -0.66 -16.80 10.67
CA LEU A 163 -1.58 -16.29 11.68
C LEU A 163 -1.29 -16.91 13.06
N ALA A 164 -0.96 -18.20 13.11
CA ALA A 164 -0.60 -18.88 14.34
C ALA A 164 0.66 -18.28 15.00
N VAL A 165 1.68 -17.97 14.20
CA VAL A 165 2.89 -17.29 14.70
C VAL A 165 2.54 -15.89 15.22
N LEU A 166 1.77 -15.10 14.46
CA LEU A 166 1.39 -13.75 14.88
C LEU A 166 0.60 -13.74 16.21
N LEU A 167 -0.32 -14.68 16.40
CA LEU A 167 -1.08 -14.80 17.65
C LEU A 167 -0.22 -15.23 18.83
N LYS A 168 0.87 -15.97 18.60
CA LYS A 168 1.83 -16.35 19.66
C LYS A 168 2.68 -15.15 20.05
N GLU A 169 3.25 -14.46 19.08
CA GLU A 169 4.12 -13.31 19.34
C GLU A 169 3.37 -12.13 19.96
N GLN A 170 2.09 -11.94 19.62
CA GLN A 170 1.24 -10.94 20.27
C GLN A 170 1.04 -11.24 21.76
N LYS A 171 0.96 -12.52 22.15
CA LYS A 171 0.90 -12.92 23.58
C LYS A 171 2.23 -12.70 24.29
N GLU A 172 3.33 -12.85 23.56
CA GLU A 172 4.69 -12.64 24.08
C GLU A 172 5.11 -11.16 24.11
N GLY A 173 4.31 -10.26 23.51
CA GLY A 173 4.60 -8.82 23.48
C GLY A 173 5.74 -8.43 22.53
N SER A 174 6.07 -9.28 21.56
CA SER A 174 7.16 -9.07 20.61
C SER A 174 6.83 -7.97 19.59
N GLN A 175 7.85 -7.25 19.11
CA GLN A 175 7.72 -6.18 18.09
C GLN A 175 7.46 -6.71 16.67
N SER A 176 6.85 -7.88 16.54
CA SER A 176 6.65 -8.59 15.28
C SER A 176 5.32 -8.26 14.61
N GLU A 177 4.58 -7.28 15.12
CA GLU A 177 3.40 -6.75 14.44
C GLU A 177 3.75 -6.08 13.10
N ARG A 178 4.94 -5.48 13.01
CA ARG A 178 5.43 -4.77 11.82
C ARG A 178 6.37 -5.64 11.00
N ALA A 179 6.33 -5.46 9.68
CA ALA A 179 7.25 -6.14 8.77
C ALA A 179 8.69 -5.69 9.02
N HIS A 180 9.66 -6.61 8.88
CA HIS A 180 11.07 -6.25 9.04
C HIS A 180 11.53 -5.18 8.02
N MET A 181 10.99 -5.23 6.79
CA MET A 181 11.25 -4.23 5.76
C MET A 181 10.76 -2.83 6.16
N ASP A 182 9.64 -2.75 6.89
CA ASP A 182 9.10 -1.48 7.40
C ASP A 182 10.06 -0.87 8.42
N VAL A 183 10.64 -1.69 9.30
CA VAL A 183 11.65 -1.24 10.28
C VAL A 183 12.91 -0.69 9.60
N ILE A 184 13.41 -1.38 8.57
CA ILE A 184 14.60 -0.94 7.82
C ILE A 184 14.34 0.40 7.12
N LEU A 185 13.18 0.55 6.46
CA LEU A 185 12.85 1.79 5.75
C LEU A 185 12.69 2.95 6.74
N ASN A 186 12.04 2.72 7.87
CA ASN A 186 11.83 3.76 8.88
C ASN A 186 13.12 4.13 9.62
N SER A 187 14.07 3.21 9.82
CA SER A 187 15.35 3.53 10.49
C SER A 187 16.26 4.41 9.64
N THR A 188 16.24 4.24 8.30
CA THR A 188 17.03 5.08 7.39
C THR A 188 16.56 6.54 7.34
N ALA A 189 15.28 6.80 7.65
CA ALA A 189 14.72 8.15 7.64
C ALA A 189 15.22 9.03 8.79
N VAL A 190 15.70 8.44 9.90
CA VAL A 190 16.09 9.18 11.12
C VAL A 190 17.58 9.61 11.08
N GLY A 191 18.35 9.21 10.07
CA GLY A 191 19.81 9.38 10.02
C GLY A 191 20.34 10.64 9.31
N SER A 192 19.55 11.68 9.11
CA SER A 192 19.98 12.92 8.43
C SER A 192 19.68 14.16 9.28
N THR A 193 20.34 14.27 10.43
CA THR A 193 20.45 15.52 11.22
C THR A 193 21.82 15.60 11.85
#